data_AF-A0A928NYN5-F1
#
_entry.id   AF-A0A928NYN5-F1
#
_cell.length_a   1.000
_cell.length_b   1.000
_cell.length_c   1.000
_cell.angle_alpha   90.00
_cell.angle_beta   90.00
_cell.angle_gamma   90.00
#
_symmetry.space_group_name_H-M   'P 1'
#
loop_
_entity.id
_entity.type
_entity.pdbx_description
1 polymer ?
#
loop_
_entity_poly.entity_id
_entity_poly.type
_entity_poly.pdbx_seq_one_letter_code
_entity_poly.pdbx_strand_id
1 'polypeptide(L)'
;MRKTRRPIAALCAFLSVLCLLSVLALPTFAAAPPIPISLDNGKTVNGELIDSTTYIPLRRFCDTMGGATIEWNARTSTATVTDSSRGLHMTVKQGSEYIEVNGRYFYAPSRIRNVGGSLYVPIRPLAKAYSLEVTWSNATRSVALKSTGKKLVSGDAFYVEDEVYWLSRIIHAESGSEPFRGKIAVGNVVLNRVRSPQYPNTIYGVIFDRRYGTQFSPVSFGTIYRTPSAESVIAAKICLEGYTLSEDILFFMNPRLSTTNWIAENRPYAFTIGRHDFYY
;
A
#
# COMPACT_ATOMS: atom_id res chain seq x y z
N MET A 1 10.77 90.95 54.39
CA MET A 1 11.28 90.80 53.01
C MET A 1 12.06 89.49 52.86
N ARG A 2 11.49 88.49 52.18
CA ARG A 2 12.07 87.25 51.58
C ARG A 2 10.89 86.29 51.39
N LYS A 3 10.22 86.31 50.23
CA LYS A 3 10.41 85.42 49.05
C LYS A 3 10.32 83.93 49.44
N THR A 4 9.13 83.32 49.28
CA THR A 4 8.74 82.39 48.18
C THR A 4 9.49 81.04 48.25
N ARG A 5 8.84 79.88 48.20
CA ARG A 5 8.15 79.30 47.02
C ARG A 5 7.23 78.14 47.43
N ARG A 6 6.11 77.98 46.73
CA ARG A 6 5.20 76.81 46.75
C ARG A 6 5.79 75.66 45.90
N PRO A 7 5.47 74.39 46.18
CA PRO A 7 5.95 73.26 45.38
C PRO A 7 5.16 73.14 44.07
N ILE A 8 5.88 72.95 42.96
CA ILE A 8 5.34 72.67 41.62
C ILE A 8 5.28 71.15 41.44
N ALA A 9 4.15 70.71 40.88
CA ALA A 9 3.73 69.34 40.65
C ALA A 9 4.70 68.54 39.76
N ALA A 10 4.79 67.24 40.05
CA ALA A 10 5.44 66.22 39.25
C ALA A 10 4.70 66.02 37.91
N LEU A 11 5.43 66.12 36.80
CA LEU A 11 4.94 65.81 35.45
C LEU A 11 5.62 64.50 35.00
N CYS A 12 4.92 63.38 35.13
CA CYS A 12 5.30 62.11 34.52
C CYS A 12 4.96 62.15 33.01
N ALA A 13 5.97 62.17 32.15
CA ALA A 13 5.79 62.00 30.72
C ALA A 13 5.56 60.52 30.39
N PHE A 14 4.33 60.18 29.99
CA PHE A 14 3.98 58.89 29.39
C PHE A 14 4.58 58.79 27.97
N LEU A 15 5.53 57.90 27.75
CA LEU A 15 5.96 57.49 26.41
C LEU A 15 5.00 56.40 25.93
N SER A 16 4.06 56.75 25.06
CA SER A 16 3.15 55.81 24.40
C SER A 16 3.90 55.04 23.30
N VAL A 17 4.27 53.79 23.57
CA VAL A 17 4.77 52.84 22.56
C VAL A 17 3.57 52.34 21.75
N LEU A 18 3.38 52.88 20.55
CA LEU A 18 2.42 52.37 19.57
C LEU A 18 3.01 51.09 18.95
N CYS A 19 2.68 49.95 19.54
CA CYS A 19 3.06 48.64 19.03
C CYS A 19 2.20 48.33 17.79
N LEU A 20 2.74 48.57 16.59
CA LEU A 20 2.15 48.12 15.34
C LEU A 20 2.21 46.57 15.32
N LEU A 21 1.14 45.91 15.74
CA LEU A 21 0.93 44.50 15.48
C LEU A 21 0.67 44.31 13.98
N SER A 22 1.73 44.07 13.22
CA SER A 22 1.63 43.43 11.92
C SER A 22 1.13 41.99 12.13
N VAL A 23 -0.17 41.78 11.98
CA VAL A 23 -0.76 40.45 11.90
C VAL A 23 -0.22 39.80 10.63
N LEU A 24 0.85 39.01 10.76
CA LEU A 24 1.30 38.08 9.74
C LEU A 24 0.18 37.06 9.56
N ALA A 25 -0.70 37.28 8.57
CA ALA A 25 -1.62 36.28 8.08
C ALA A 25 -0.77 35.14 7.51
N LEU A 26 -0.55 34.10 8.32
CA LEU A 26 0.03 32.87 7.83
C LEU A 26 -0.86 32.38 6.69
N PRO A 27 -0.30 31.95 5.55
CA PRO A 27 -1.10 31.36 4.49
C PRO A 27 -1.86 30.17 5.07
N THR A 28 -3.16 30.32 5.23
CA THR A 28 -4.05 29.22 5.57
C THR A 28 -4.12 28.32 4.35
N PHE A 29 -3.33 27.25 4.34
CA PHE A 29 -3.51 26.19 3.35
C PHE A 29 -4.91 25.59 3.56
N ALA A 30 -5.80 25.82 2.61
CA ALA A 30 -7.11 25.18 2.61
C ALA A 30 -6.91 23.65 2.52
N ALA A 31 -7.59 22.91 3.39
CA ALA A 31 -7.59 21.45 3.31
C ALA A 31 -8.09 21.01 1.93
N ALA A 32 -7.47 19.98 1.35
CA ALA A 32 -7.91 19.44 0.07
C ALA A 32 -9.40 19.02 0.17
N PRO A 33 -10.21 19.27 -0.87
CA PRO A 33 -11.63 18.93 -0.82
C PRO A 33 -11.81 17.42 -0.63
N PRO A 34 -12.81 17.00 0.15
CA PRO A 34 -13.10 15.58 0.36
C PRO A 34 -13.47 14.91 -0.98
N ILE A 35 -13.17 13.62 -1.08
CA ILE A 35 -13.53 12.75 -2.20
C ILE A 35 -14.81 12.01 -1.84
N PRO A 36 -15.95 12.26 -2.50
CA PRO A 36 -17.17 11.49 -2.26
C PRO A 36 -16.98 10.03 -2.67
N ILE A 37 -17.36 9.11 -1.79
CA ILE A 37 -17.35 7.67 -2.03
C ILE A 37 -18.79 7.17 -1.86
N SER A 38 -19.41 6.74 -2.95
CA SER A 38 -20.80 6.27 -2.97
C SER A 38 -20.85 4.75 -3.01
N LEU A 39 -21.72 4.14 -2.20
CA LEU A 39 -22.03 2.72 -2.22
C LEU A 39 -23.34 2.47 -2.97
N ASP A 40 -23.51 1.28 -3.55
CA ASP A 40 -24.74 0.90 -4.28
C ASP A 40 -26.03 1.02 -3.46
N ASN A 41 -25.94 0.93 -2.13
CA ASN A 41 -27.08 1.07 -1.22
C ASN A 41 -27.48 2.54 -0.96
N GLY A 42 -26.92 3.48 -1.72
CA GLY A 42 -27.18 4.92 -1.60
C GLY A 42 -26.44 5.60 -0.45
N LYS A 43 -25.67 4.88 0.36
CA LYS A 43 -24.82 5.49 1.40
C LYS A 43 -23.62 6.18 0.76
N THR A 44 -23.25 7.32 1.32
CA THR A 44 -22.07 8.08 0.91
C THR A 44 -21.17 8.32 2.10
N VAL A 45 -19.86 8.22 1.88
CA VAL A 45 -18.82 8.54 2.86
C VAL A 45 -17.74 9.37 2.18
N ASN A 46 -17.11 10.27 2.92
CA ASN A 46 -16.04 11.10 2.39
C ASN A 46 -14.67 10.45 2.65
N GLY A 47 -13.89 10.33 1.59
CA GLY A 47 -12.47 10.03 1.64
C GLY A 47 -11.61 11.27 1.41
N GLU A 48 -10.30 11.07 1.41
CA GLU A 48 -9.31 12.12 1.19
C GLU A 48 -8.31 11.66 0.13
N LEU A 49 -7.89 12.58 -0.74
CA LEU A 49 -6.84 12.30 -1.72
C LEU A 49 -5.48 12.66 -1.12
N ILE A 50 -4.64 11.67 -0.87
CA ILE A 50 -3.29 11.85 -0.32
C ILE A 50 -2.31 11.15 -1.26
N ASP A 51 -1.34 11.89 -1.82
CA ASP A 51 -0.35 11.39 -2.78
C ASP A 51 -1.00 10.59 -3.93
N SER A 52 -2.03 11.17 -4.57
CA SER A 52 -2.81 10.54 -5.65
C SER A 52 -3.53 9.23 -5.27
N THR A 53 -3.64 8.94 -3.97
CA THR A 53 -4.37 7.77 -3.45
C THR A 53 -5.59 8.24 -2.67
N THR A 54 -6.77 7.69 -2.98
CA THR A 54 -7.96 7.92 -2.16
C THR A 54 -7.89 7.07 -0.89
N TYR A 55 -7.82 7.74 0.25
CA TYR A 55 -7.89 7.14 1.58
C TYR A 55 -9.27 7.36 2.20
N ILE A 56 -9.58 6.51 3.17
CA ILE A 56 -10.75 6.65 4.04
C ILE A 56 -10.38 6.29 5.48
N PRO A 57 -10.91 6.99 6.50
CA PRO A 57 -10.79 6.54 7.88
C PRO A 57 -11.44 5.16 8.06
N LEU A 58 -10.68 4.18 8.52
CA LEU A 58 -11.12 2.78 8.66
C LEU A 58 -12.45 2.69 9.43
N ARG A 59 -12.56 3.38 10.55
CA ARG A 59 -13.77 3.40 11.39
C ARG A 59 -14.98 3.93 10.62
N ARG A 60 -14.84 5.05 9.91
CA ARG A 60 -15.94 5.63 9.10
C ARG A 60 -16.42 4.67 8.03
N PHE A 61 -15.50 3.97 7.37
CA PHE A 61 -15.86 2.97 6.37
C PHE A 61 -16.65 1.82 7.01
N CYS A 62 -16.15 1.23 8.10
CA CYS A 62 -16.82 0.16 8.82
C CYS A 62 -18.19 0.57 9.36
N ASP A 63 -18.33 1.77 9.93
CA ASP A 63 -19.61 2.31 10.39
C ASP A 63 -20.62 2.44 9.22
N THR A 64 -20.13 2.84 8.05
CA THR A 64 -20.94 2.97 6.83
C THR A 64 -21.41 1.61 6.32
N MET A 65 -20.53 0.61 6.34
CA MET A 65 -20.87 -0.78 5.99
C MET A 65 -21.85 -1.39 7.00
N GLY A 66 -21.70 -1.06 8.28
CA GLY A 66 -22.48 -1.60 9.40
C GLY A 66 -22.07 -3.03 9.78
N GLY A 67 -22.35 -3.43 11.02
CA GLY A 67 -22.15 -4.80 11.51
C GLY A 67 -20.73 -5.16 11.96
N ALA A 68 -19.75 -4.28 11.72
CA ALA A 68 -18.37 -4.49 12.13
C ALA A 68 -18.06 -3.91 13.53
N THR A 69 -17.32 -4.64 14.34
CA THR A 69 -16.64 -4.13 15.54
C THR A 69 -15.17 -3.84 15.23
N ILE A 70 -14.57 -2.87 15.92
CA ILE A 70 -13.16 -2.50 15.75
C ILE A 70 -12.47 -2.42 17.10
N GLU A 71 -11.45 -3.23 17.28
CA GLU A 71 -10.56 -3.24 18.43
C GLU A 71 -9.19 -2.67 18.06
N TRP A 72 -8.59 -1.90 18.96
CA TRP A 72 -7.27 -1.29 18.75
C TRP A 72 -6.25 -1.88 19.72
N ASN A 73 -5.14 -2.37 19.19
CA ASN A 73 -3.96 -2.76 19.96
C ASN A 73 -2.88 -1.68 19.84
N ALA A 74 -2.70 -0.92 20.91
CA ALA A 74 -1.72 0.17 20.96
C ALA A 74 -0.25 -0.31 20.96
N ARG A 75 0.04 -1.55 21.41
CA ARG A 75 1.41 -2.09 21.43
C ARG A 75 1.90 -2.43 20.04
N THR A 76 1.01 -2.91 19.19
CA THR A 76 1.34 -3.34 17.82
C THR A 76 0.88 -2.33 16.76
N SER A 77 0.25 -1.22 17.19
CA SER A 77 -0.39 -0.22 16.33
C SER A 77 -1.30 -0.83 15.28
N THR A 78 -2.16 -1.75 15.72
CA THR A 78 -2.97 -2.61 14.86
C THR A 78 -4.45 -2.51 15.23
N ALA A 79 -5.29 -2.28 14.23
CA ALA A 79 -6.74 -2.41 14.35
C ALA A 79 -7.19 -3.80 13.88
N THR A 80 -8.03 -4.45 14.67
CA THR A 80 -8.73 -5.69 14.31
C THR A 80 -10.19 -5.37 14.07
N VAL A 81 -10.70 -5.71 12.90
CA VAL A 81 -12.08 -5.51 12.48
C VAL A 81 -12.76 -6.87 12.35
N THR A 82 -13.88 -7.04 13.05
CA THR A 82 -14.67 -8.27 13.02
C THR A 82 -16.10 -7.95 12.58
N ASP A 83 -16.53 -8.55 11.47
CA ASP A 83 -17.93 -8.50 11.00
C ASP A 83 -18.44 -9.94 10.84
N SER A 84 -19.12 -10.42 11.88
CA SER A 84 -19.65 -11.79 11.94
C SER A 84 -20.72 -12.05 10.88
N SER A 85 -21.47 -11.03 10.47
CA SER A 85 -22.51 -11.17 9.43
C SER A 85 -21.90 -11.50 8.06
N ARG A 86 -20.66 -11.05 7.83
CA ARG A 86 -19.88 -11.29 6.62
C ARG A 86 -18.85 -12.41 6.76
N GLY A 87 -18.60 -12.90 7.98
CA GLY A 87 -17.47 -13.79 8.27
C GLY A 87 -16.13 -13.12 8.00
N LEU A 88 -16.03 -11.81 8.27
CA LEU A 88 -14.84 -11.00 8.01
C LEU A 88 -14.04 -10.84 9.30
N HIS A 89 -12.77 -11.23 9.27
CA HIS A 89 -11.76 -10.90 10.27
C HIS A 89 -10.59 -10.23 9.56
N MET A 90 -10.42 -8.92 9.80
CA MET A 90 -9.44 -8.09 9.12
C MET A 90 -8.48 -7.44 10.11
N THR A 91 -7.19 -7.46 9.78
CA THR A 91 -6.12 -6.84 10.56
C THR A 91 -5.47 -5.73 9.74
N VAL A 92 -5.45 -4.53 10.32
CA VAL A 92 -4.96 -3.30 9.69
C VAL A 92 -3.89 -2.67 10.58
N LYS A 93 -2.63 -2.80 10.18
CA LYS A 93 -1.48 -2.29 10.95
C LYS A 93 -1.00 -0.95 10.40
N GLN A 94 -0.78 0.03 11.27
CA GLN A 94 -0.17 1.31 10.90
C GLN A 94 1.19 1.10 10.24
N GLY A 95 1.44 1.79 9.12
CA GLY A 95 2.69 1.73 8.36
C GLY A 95 2.84 0.50 7.45
N SER A 96 1.93 -0.48 7.54
CA SER A 96 1.93 -1.67 6.69
C SER A 96 1.57 -1.33 5.23
N GLU A 97 2.14 -2.09 4.31
CA GLU A 97 1.88 -2.03 2.86
C GLU A 97 0.78 -3.02 2.44
N TYR A 98 0.00 -3.55 3.39
CA TYR A 98 -1.13 -4.44 3.13
C TYR A 98 -2.10 -4.45 4.31
N ILE A 99 -3.33 -4.90 4.03
CA ILE A 99 -4.28 -5.39 5.04
C ILE A 99 -4.36 -6.92 4.95
N GLU A 100 -4.53 -7.58 6.09
CA GLU A 100 -4.81 -9.01 6.14
C GLU A 100 -6.30 -9.22 6.38
N VAL A 101 -6.93 -10.14 5.65
CA VAL A 101 -8.36 -10.44 5.76
C VAL A 101 -8.57 -11.94 5.59
N ASN A 102 -9.01 -12.64 6.64
CA ASN A 102 -9.24 -14.08 6.62
C ASN A 102 -8.07 -14.89 6.01
N GLY A 103 -6.82 -14.50 6.30
CA GLY A 103 -5.60 -15.12 5.76
C GLY A 103 -5.20 -14.70 4.34
N ARG A 104 -5.96 -13.79 3.70
CA ARG A 104 -5.63 -13.12 2.43
C ARG A 104 -4.94 -11.78 2.66
N TYR A 105 -4.13 -11.33 1.69
CA TYR A 105 -3.34 -10.11 1.82
C TYR A 105 -3.63 -9.13 0.68
N PHE A 106 -4.26 -7.99 0.97
CA PHE A 106 -4.54 -6.97 -0.03
C PHE A 106 -3.53 -5.83 0.04
N TYR A 107 -2.78 -5.65 -1.05
CA TYR A 107 -1.70 -4.69 -1.13
C TYR A 107 -2.17 -3.23 -1.08
N ALA A 108 -1.43 -2.43 -0.33
CA ALA A 108 -1.62 -1.02 -0.05
C ALA A 108 -0.28 -0.28 -0.26
N PRO A 109 0.16 -0.05 -1.51
CA PRO A 109 1.49 0.49 -1.81
C PRO A 109 1.77 1.85 -1.15
N SER A 110 0.74 2.66 -0.95
CA SER A 110 0.84 3.98 -0.34
C SER A 110 0.91 3.96 1.19
N ARG A 111 0.92 2.75 1.78
CA ARG A 111 0.90 2.41 3.22
C ARG A 111 -0.37 2.83 3.96
N ILE A 112 -0.65 2.15 5.05
CA ILE A 112 -1.69 2.56 6.01
C ILE A 112 -1.15 3.69 6.88
N ARG A 113 -1.89 4.79 6.98
CA ARG A 113 -1.44 6.02 7.63
C ARG A 113 -2.23 6.32 8.89
N ASN A 114 -1.60 6.98 9.85
CA ASN A 114 -2.29 7.58 10.98
C ASN A 114 -2.35 9.10 10.73
N VAL A 115 -3.56 9.65 10.64
CA VAL A 115 -3.80 11.08 10.44
C VAL A 115 -4.74 11.55 11.53
N GLY A 116 -4.27 12.45 12.39
CA GLY A 116 -5.07 12.99 13.50
C GLY A 116 -5.61 11.93 14.46
N GLY A 117 -4.89 10.82 14.68
CA GLY A 117 -5.32 9.72 15.54
C GLY A 117 -6.27 8.72 14.88
N SER A 118 -6.63 8.94 13.60
CA SER A 118 -7.45 8.01 12.82
C SER A 118 -6.59 7.21 11.85
N LEU A 119 -6.93 5.92 11.69
CA LEU A 119 -6.24 5.04 10.75
C LEU A 119 -6.85 5.18 9.36
N TYR A 120 -6.08 5.72 8.42
CA TYR A 120 -6.45 5.95 7.03
C TYR A 120 -5.94 4.78 6.17
N VAL A 121 -6.86 4.16 5.43
CA VAL A 121 -6.58 3.01 4.58
C VAL A 121 -6.90 3.37 3.12
N PRO A 122 -6.06 3.00 2.14
CA PRO A 122 -6.39 3.15 0.73
C PRO A 122 -7.69 2.43 0.39
N ILE A 123 -8.56 3.07 -0.40
CA ILE A 123 -9.91 2.54 -0.64
C ILE A 123 -9.92 1.18 -1.36
N ARG A 124 -8.96 0.94 -2.27
CA ARG A 124 -8.92 -0.28 -3.09
C ARG A 124 -8.73 -1.58 -2.28
N PRO A 125 -7.69 -1.73 -1.42
CA PRO A 125 -7.56 -2.92 -0.59
C PRO A 125 -8.77 -3.09 0.33
N LEU A 126 -9.28 -2.00 0.92
CA LEU A 126 -10.46 -2.05 1.79
C LEU A 126 -11.72 -2.49 1.03
N ALA A 127 -11.94 -2.02 -0.19
CA ALA A 127 -13.03 -2.45 -1.04
C ALA A 127 -12.91 -3.95 -1.39
N LYS A 128 -11.71 -4.44 -1.74
CA LYS A 128 -11.47 -5.87 -1.95
C LYS A 128 -11.84 -6.72 -0.72
N ALA A 129 -11.52 -6.27 0.49
CA ALA A 129 -11.89 -6.95 1.74
C ALA A 129 -13.39 -7.18 1.87
N TYR A 130 -14.20 -6.23 1.39
CA TYR A 130 -15.66 -6.31 1.41
C TYR A 130 -16.25 -6.85 0.09
N SER A 131 -15.41 -7.41 -0.80
CA SER A 131 -15.81 -7.90 -2.12
C SER A 131 -16.55 -6.84 -2.95
N LEU A 132 -16.01 -5.62 -2.93
CA LEU A 132 -16.50 -4.46 -3.67
C LEU A 132 -15.58 -4.12 -4.84
N GLU A 133 -16.18 -3.75 -5.97
CA GLU A 133 -15.50 -3.16 -7.12
C GLU A 133 -15.39 -1.65 -6.94
N VAL A 134 -14.30 -1.06 -7.43
CA VAL A 134 -13.99 0.36 -7.27
C VAL A 134 -13.93 1.02 -8.65
N THR A 135 -14.77 2.02 -8.87
CA THR A 135 -14.73 2.87 -10.07
C THR A 135 -14.39 4.30 -9.69
N TRP A 136 -13.38 4.89 -10.35
CA TRP A 136 -13.04 6.30 -10.20
C TRP A 136 -13.67 7.12 -11.33
N SER A 137 -14.30 8.24 -10.98
CA SER A 137 -14.79 9.22 -11.94
C SER A 137 -13.93 10.48 -11.89
N ASN A 138 -13.24 10.77 -12.99
CA ASN A 138 -12.45 12.00 -13.10
C ASN A 138 -13.33 13.25 -13.19
N ALA A 139 -14.47 13.16 -13.87
CA ALA A 139 -15.40 14.28 -14.07
C ALA A 139 -15.97 14.80 -12.74
N THR A 140 -16.30 13.88 -11.82
CA THR A 140 -16.90 14.21 -10.52
C THR A 140 -15.93 14.10 -9.35
N ARG A 141 -14.67 13.72 -9.61
CA ARG A 141 -13.64 13.43 -8.60
C ARG A 141 -14.18 12.55 -7.46
N SER A 142 -14.87 11.49 -7.82
CA SER A 142 -15.56 10.61 -6.86
C SER A 142 -15.24 9.13 -7.10
N VAL A 143 -15.48 8.33 -6.07
CA VAL A 143 -15.38 6.88 -6.11
C VAL A 143 -16.77 6.27 -6.02
N ALA A 144 -17.06 5.28 -6.85
CA ALA A 144 -18.22 4.41 -6.70
C ALA A 144 -17.75 3.01 -6.25
N LEU A 145 -18.42 2.46 -5.25
CA LEU A 145 -18.19 1.13 -4.71
C LEU A 145 -19.39 0.24 -5.01
N LYS A 146 -19.14 -0.78 -5.83
CA LYS A 146 -20.18 -1.72 -6.26
C LYS A 146 -20.02 -3.07 -5.59
N SER A 147 -21.09 -3.64 -5.03
CA SER A 147 -21.03 -5.00 -4.48
C SER A 147 -20.95 -6.03 -5.58
N THR A 148 -20.05 -7.00 -5.43
CA THR A 148 -20.00 -8.17 -6.33
C THR A 148 -21.07 -9.22 -6.01
N GLY A 149 -21.82 -9.05 -4.91
CA GLY A 149 -22.77 -10.06 -4.40
C GLY A 149 -22.10 -11.32 -3.84
N LYS A 150 -20.77 -11.41 -3.86
CA LYS A 150 -20.00 -12.56 -3.39
C LYS A 150 -19.51 -12.35 -1.96
N LYS A 151 -19.39 -13.44 -1.20
CA LYS A 151 -18.64 -13.45 0.05
C LYS A 151 -17.16 -13.61 -0.23
N LEU A 152 -16.33 -13.04 0.64
CA LEU A 152 -14.89 -13.21 0.54
C LEU A 152 -14.52 -14.66 0.90
N VAL A 153 -13.89 -15.35 -0.04
CA VAL A 153 -13.29 -16.67 0.19
C VAL A 153 -12.07 -16.51 1.10
N SER A 154 -11.91 -17.39 2.09
CA SER A 154 -10.75 -17.40 3.00
C SER A 154 -9.44 -17.69 2.27
N GLY A 155 -8.30 -17.33 2.86
CA GLY A 155 -6.98 -17.60 2.30
C GLY A 155 -6.76 -19.09 2.07
N ASP A 156 -7.18 -19.95 3.01
CA ASP A 156 -7.00 -21.41 2.93
C ASP A 156 -7.73 -22.04 1.75
N ALA A 157 -8.87 -21.46 1.34
CA ALA A 157 -9.64 -21.93 0.19
C ALA A 157 -9.27 -21.20 -1.12
N PHE A 158 -8.66 -20.02 -1.03
CA PHE A 158 -8.31 -19.19 -2.18
C PHE A 158 -6.92 -19.53 -2.75
N TYR A 159 -5.93 -19.77 -1.89
CA TYR A 159 -4.57 -20.04 -2.31
C TYR A 159 -4.34 -21.53 -2.54
N VAL A 160 -3.74 -21.87 -3.69
CA VAL A 160 -3.20 -23.21 -3.93
C VAL A 160 -1.87 -23.34 -3.19
N GLU A 161 -1.76 -24.31 -2.29
CA GLU A 161 -0.60 -24.48 -1.41
C GLU A 161 0.72 -24.59 -2.20
N ASP A 162 0.74 -25.42 -3.24
CA ASP A 162 1.89 -25.61 -4.12
C ASP A 162 2.33 -24.31 -4.82
N GLU A 163 1.38 -23.48 -5.23
CA GLU A 163 1.67 -22.19 -5.86
C GLU A 163 2.32 -21.23 -4.86
N VAL A 164 1.78 -21.13 -3.64
CA VAL A 164 2.37 -20.32 -2.57
C VAL A 164 3.75 -20.86 -2.21
N TYR A 165 3.91 -22.18 -2.12
CA TYR A 165 5.18 -22.83 -1.79
C TYR A 165 6.28 -22.44 -2.77
N TRP A 166 6.06 -22.67 -4.06
CA TRP A 166 7.08 -22.41 -5.08
C TRP A 166 7.30 -20.92 -5.31
N LEU A 167 6.24 -20.12 -5.36
CA LEU A 167 6.34 -18.69 -5.62
C LEU A 167 7.03 -17.95 -4.47
N SER A 168 6.72 -18.27 -3.22
CA SER A 168 7.37 -17.63 -2.06
C SER A 168 8.85 -17.95 -1.96
N ARG A 169 9.25 -19.17 -2.31
CA ARG A 169 10.65 -19.61 -2.30
C ARG A 169 11.47 -18.94 -3.38
N ILE A 170 10.96 -18.86 -4.61
CA ILE A 170 11.70 -18.17 -5.67
C ILE A 170 11.80 -16.66 -5.39
N ILE A 171 10.72 -16.03 -4.90
CA ILE A 171 10.77 -14.64 -4.45
C ILE A 171 11.82 -14.46 -3.36
N HIS A 172 11.87 -15.35 -2.37
CA HIS A 172 12.85 -15.27 -1.29
C HIS A 172 14.29 -15.40 -1.79
N ALA A 173 14.54 -16.39 -2.66
CA ALA A 173 15.89 -16.66 -3.15
C ALA A 173 16.43 -15.55 -4.06
N GLU A 174 15.57 -14.97 -4.90
CA GLU A 174 15.95 -13.92 -5.85
C GLU A 174 15.96 -12.52 -5.19
N SER A 175 15.05 -12.26 -4.27
CA SER A 175 14.76 -10.88 -3.81
C SER A 175 14.56 -10.74 -2.30
N GLY A 176 14.99 -11.72 -1.49
CA GLY A 176 14.76 -11.72 -0.03
C GLY A 176 15.27 -10.47 0.70
N SER A 177 16.31 -9.82 0.19
CA SER A 177 16.90 -8.57 0.71
C SER A 177 16.42 -7.29 0.00
N GLU A 178 15.53 -7.40 -0.99
CA GLU A 178 14.96 -6.25 -1.71
C GLU A 178 13.80 -5.63 -0.94
N PRO A 179 13.44 -4.35 -1.20
CA PRO A 179 12.22 -3.76 -0.64
C PRO A 179 10.98 -4.61 -1.02
N PHE A 180 9.91 -4.52 -0.22
CA PHE A 180 8.71 -5.35 -0.39
C PHE A 180 8.12 -5.29 -1.81
N ARG A 181 8.08 -4.09 -2.42
CA ARG A 181 7.68 -3.90 -3.81
C ARG A 181 8.55 -4.67 -4.81
N GLY A 182 9.85 -4.82 -4.54
CA GLY A 182 10.79 -5.60 -5.35
C GLY A 182 10.54 -7.11 -5.25
N LYS A 183 10.16 -7.59 -4.06
CA LYS A 183 9.73 -8.98 -3.87
C LYS A 183 8.48 -9.32 -4.71
N ILE A 184 7.50 -8.43 -4.68
CA ILE A 184 6.29 -8.53 -5.51
C ILE A 184 6.64 -8.49 -7.00
N ALA A 185 7.57 -7.62 -7.41
CA ALA A 185 7.98 -7.49 -8.81
C ALA A 185 8.60 -8.78 -9.38
N VAL A 186 9.46 -9.47 -8.62
CA VAL A 186 9.99 -10.78 -9.01
C VAL A 186 8.87 -11.81 -9.13
N GLY A 187 7.93 -11.84 -8.17
CA GLY A 187 6.75 -12.69 -8.24
C GLY A 187 5.89 -12.43 -9.48
N ASN A 188 5.72 -11.16 -9.87
CA ASN A 188 5.01 -10.78 -11.09
C ASN A 188 5.70 -11.29 -12.35
N VAL A 189 7.03 -11.23 -12.45
CA VAL A 189 7.76 -11.81 -13.59
C VAL A 189 7.46 -13.30 -13.75
N VAL A 190 7.46 -14.07 -12.64
CA VAL A 190 7.12 -15.50 -12.68
C VAL A 190 5.69 -15.71 -13.19
N LEU A 191 4.70 -14.97 -12.65
CA LEU A 191 3.30 -15.10 -13.08
C LEU A 191 3.04 -14.58 -14.50
N ASN A 192 3.75 -13.56 -14.96
CA ASN A 192 3.68 -13.08 -16.34
C ASN A 192 4.23 -14.13 -17.30
N ARG A 193 5.33 -14.81 -16.93
CA ARG A 193 5.83 -15.96 -17.69
C ARG A 193 4.80 -17.08 -17.74
N VAL A 194 4.15 -17.43 -16.62
CA VAL A 194 3.06 -18.43 -16.60
C VAL A 194 1.94 -18.10 -17.60
N ARG A 195 1.60 -16.81 -17.77
CA ARG A 195 0.57 -16.34 -18.70
C ARG A 195 1.05 -16.23 -20.15
N SER A 196 2.35 -16.18 -20.37
CA SER A 196 2.93 -15.99 -21.69
C SER A 196 3.05 -17.33 -22.43
N PRO A 197 2.65 -17.40 -23.72
CA PRO A 197 2.77 -18.62 -24.52
C PRO A 197 4.22 -19.04 -24.78
N GLN A 198 5.21 -18.18 -24.45
CA GLN A 198 6.63 -18.48 -24.62
C GLN A 198 7.19 -19.41 -23.54
N TYR A 199 6.50 -19.50 -22.39
CA TYR A 199 6.98 -20.23 -21.21
C TYR A 199 5.99 -21.33 -20.80
N PRO A 200 6.39 -22.26 -19.91
CA PRO A 200 5.46 -23.19 -19.28
C PRO A 200 4.33 -22.46 -18.55
N ASN A 201 3.16 -23.09 -18.49
CA ASN A 201 1.93 -22.52 -17.95
C ASN A 201 1.69 -22.86 -16.46
N THR A 202 2.74 -23.19 -15.71
CA THR A 202 2.68 -23.42 -14.26
C THR A 202 3.85 -22.75 -13.55
N ILE A 203 3.65 -22.32 -12.30
CA ILE A 203 4.71 -21.67 -11.49
C ILE A 203 5.94 -22.57 -11.40
N TYR A 204 5.73 -23.85 -11.07
CA TYR A 204 6.80 -24.84 -11.05
C TYR A 204 7.49 -24.95 -12.42
N GLY A 205 6.71 -25.07 -13.51
CA GLY A 205 7.24 -25.16 -14.86
C GLY A 205 8.12 -23.98 -15.23
N VAL A 206 7.71 -22.75 -14.89
CA VAL A 206 8.51 -21.53 -15.13
C VAL A 206 9.79 -21.52 -14.32
N ILE A 207 9.73 -21.88 -13.03
CA ILE A 207 10.90 -21.86 -12.15
C ILE A 207 11.96 -22.87 -12.60
N PHE A 208 11.52 -24.07 -13.00
CA PHE A 208 12.40 -25.18 -13.35
C PHE A 208 12.62 -25.36 -14.86
N ASP A 209 12.19 -24.41 -15.69
CA ASP A 209 12.42 -24.48 -17.14
C ASP A 209 13.93 -24.48 -17.45
N ARG A 210 14.31 -25.30 -18.43
CA ARG A 210 15.69 -25.50 -18.90
C ARG A 210 15.84 -25.34 -20.40
N ARG A 211 14.77 -24.99 -21.13
CA ARG A 211 14.77 -24.93 -22.61
C ARG A 211 15.88 -24.04 -23.17
N TYR A 212 16.20 -22.94 -22.49
CA TYR A 212 17.26 -21.99 -22.85
C TYR A 212 18.32 -21.85 -21.75
N GLY A 213 18.55 -22.93 -21.01
CA GLY A 213 19.36 -22.92 -19.79
C GLY A 213 18.54 -22.64 -18.53
N THR A 214 19.23 -22.59 -17.39
CA THR A 214 18.59 -22.41 -16.09
C THR A 214 17.98 -21.01 -15.99
N GLN A 215 16.66 -20.92 -15.84
CA GLN A 215 15.96 -19.63 -15.74
C GLN A 215 16.27 -18.87 -14.44
N PHE A 216 16.46 -19.61 -13.34
CA PHE A 216 16.70 -19.06 -12.01
C PHE A 216 17.87 -19.77 -11.34
N SER A 217 18.96 -19.04 -11.07
CA SER A 217 20.17 -19.62 -10.48
C SER A 217 19.97 -20.37 -9.14
N PRO A 218 19.01 -19.99 -8.25
CA PRO A 218 18.68 -20.74 -7.04
C PRO A 218 18.29 -22.20 -7.25
N VAL A 219 17.79 -22.56 -8.44
CA VAL A 219 17.48 -23.94 -8.79
C VAL A 219 18.77 -24.77 -8.86
N SER A 220 19.80 -24.25 -9.53
CA SER A 220 21.09 -24.93 -9.69
C SER A 220 21.89 -24.95 -8.39
N PHE A 221 21.80 -23.90 -7.58
CA PHE A 221 22.49 -23.82 -6.28
C PHE A 221 21.71 -24.51 -5.13
N GLY A 222 20.51 -25.02 -5.38
CA GLY A 222 19.64 -25.63 -4.37
C GLY A 222 19.09 -24.66 -3.32
N THR A 223 19.37 -23.36 -3.42
CA THR A 223 18.90 -22.35 -2.47
C THR A 223 17.39 -22.12 -2.55
N ILE A 224 16.74 -22.55 -3.64
CA ILE A 224 15.28 -22.58 -3.79
C ILE A 224 14.59 -23.39 -2.67
N TYR A 225 15.26 -24.38 -2.08
CA TYR A 225 14.69 -25.22 -1.02
C TYR A 225 14.84 -24.63 0.39
N ARG A 226 15.42 -23.43 0.54
CA ARG A 226 15.50 -22.74 1.84
C ARG A 226 14.15 -22.15 2.26
N THR A 227 13.85 -22.22 3.55
CA THR A 227 12.62 -21.67 4.13
C THR A 227 12.49 -20.18 3.80
N PRO A 228 11.40 -19.74 3.13
CA PRO A 228 11.21 -18.34 2.79
C PRO A 228 10.86 -17.50 4.03
N SER A 229 11.19 -16.21 3.99
CA SER A 229 10.72 -15.27 5.02
C SER A 229 9.20 -15.08 4.95
N ALA A 230 8.58 -14.71 6.08
CA ALA A 230 7.14 -14.38 6.12
C ALA A 230 6.77 -13.29 5.11
N GLU A 231 7.63 -12.28 4.93
CA GLU A 231 7.45 -11.23 3.94
C GLU A 231 7.43 -11.78 2.49
N SER A 232 8.24 -12.79 2.18
CA SER A 232 8.26 -13.43 0.86
C SER A 232 7.00 -14.26 0.60
N VAL A 233 6.46 -14.90 1.65
CA VAL A 233 5.16 -15.60 1.59
C VAL A 233 4.02 -14.62 1.35
N ILE A 234 4.01 -13.47 2.05
CA ILE A 234 3.00 -12.43 1.84
C ILE A 234 3.11 -11.83 0.44
N ALA A 235 4.33 -11.57 -0.06
CA ALA A 235 4.54 -11.09 -1.42
C ALA A 235 3.99 -12.07 -2.46
N ALA A 236 4.24 -13.37 -2.30
CA ALA A 236 3.68 -14.41 -3.17
C ALA A 236 2.14 -14.39 -3.16
N LYS A 237 1.53 -14.33 -1.96
CA LYS A 237 0.08 -14.23 -1.81
C LYS A 237 -0.48 -12.99 -2.51
N ILE A 238 0.17 -11.82 -2.38
CA ILE A 238 -0.23 -10.59 -3.08
C ILE A 238 -0.15 -10.73 -4.61
N CYS A 239 0.88 -11.41 -5.13
CA CYS A 239 0.96 -11.71 -6.56
C CYS A 239 -0.22 -12.62 -7.00
N LEU A 240 -0.57 -13.63 -6.20
CA LEU A 240 -1.71 -14.53 -6.45
C LEU A 240 -3.07 -13.84 -6.30
N GLU A 241 -3.16 -12.75 -5.53
CA GLU A 241 -4.32 -11.83 -5.53
C GLU A 241 -4.48 -11.04 -6.85
N GLY A 242 -3.56 -11.25 -7.80
CA GLY A 242 -3.54 -10.59 -9.10
C GLY A 242 -2.96 -9.18 -9.09
N TYR A 243 -2.28 -8.76 -8.01
CA TYR A 243 -1.57 -7.48 -8.06
C TYR A 243 -0.40 -7.60 -9.02
N THR A 244 -0.35 -6.69 -10.00
CA THR A 244 0.73 -6.61 -10.98
C THR A 244 1.23 -5.18 -11.13
N LEU A 245 2.55 -5.03 -11.28
CA LEU A 245 3.19 -3.77 -11.61
C LEU A 245 3.11 -3.47 -13.11
N SER A 246 3.16 -4.52 -13.92
CA SER A 246 3.01 -4.55 -15.37
C SER A 246 2.81 -6.01 -15.78
N GLU A 247 1.89 -6.27 -16.70
CA GLU A 247 1.64 -7.64 -17.21
C GLU A 247 2.68 -8.08 -18.25
N ASP A 248 3.47 -7.12 -18.74
CA ASP A 248 4.39 -7.33 -19.86
C ASP A 248 5.85 -7.50 -19.43
N ILE A 249 6.18 -7.30 -18.14
CA ILE A 249 7.54 -7.54 -17.64
C ILE A 249 7.82 -9.04 -17.55
N LEU A 250 8.85 -9.48 -18.27
CA LEU A 250 9.24 -10.90 -18.36
C LEU A 250 10.66 -11.15 -17.87
N PHE A 251 11.43 -10.11 -17.57
CA PHE A 251 12.84 -10.23 -17.20
C PHE A 251 13.20 -9.31 -16.04
N PHE A 252 14.16 -9.73 -15.25
CA PHE A 252 14.86 -8.88 -14.30
C PHE A 252 16.33 -9.32 -14.20
N MET A 253 17.19 -8.40 -13.77
CA MET A 253 18.58 -8.73 -13.42
C MET A 253 19.11 -7.78 -12.35
N ASN A 254 20.11 -8.23 -11.60
CA ASN A 254 20.92 -7.34 -10.78
C ASN A 254 22.13 -6.88 -11.60
N PRO A 255 22.18 -5.62 -12.09
CA PRO A 255 23.27 -5.16 -12.95
C PRO A 255 24.63 -5.15 -12.25
N ARG A 256 24.67 -5.22 -10.92
CA ARG A 256 25.93 -5.28 -10.15
C ARG A 256 26.48 -6.69 -9.97
N LEU A 257 25.63 -7.72 -10.13
CA LEU A 257 25.99 -9.11 -9.88
C LEU A 257 25.89 -9.98 -11.15
N SER A 258 25.20 -9.51 -12.18
CA SER A 258 25.05 -10.26 -13.42
C SER A 258 26.38 -10.41 -14.13
N THR A 259 26.70 -11.63 -14.53
CA THR A 259 27.90 -11.96 -15.34
C THR A 259 27.64 -11.81 -16.84
N THR A 260 26.38 -11.59 -17.24
CA THR A 260 25.97 -11.43 -18.64
C THR A 260 25.04 -10.22 -18.79
N ASN A 261 25.21 -9.45 -19.86
CA ASN A 261 24.40 -8.26 -20.14
C ASN A 261 23.32 -8.47 -21.20
N TRP A 262 23.09 -9.71 -21.65
CA TRP A 262 22.16 -10.00 -22.74
C TRP A 262 20.78 -9.39 -22.53
N ILE A 263 20.21 -9.47 -21.32
CA ILE A 263 18.90 -8.85 -21.01
C ILE A 263 18.96 -7.34 -21.24
N ALA A 264 19.97 -6.67 -20.67
CA ALA A 264 20.13 -5.22 -20.78
C ALA A 264 20.38 -4.76 -22.23
N GLU A 265 21.03 -5.60 -23.05
CA GLU A 265 21.36 -5.31 -24.45
C GLU A 265 20.21 -5.63 -25.42
N ASN A 266 19.29 -6.54 -25.06
CA ASN A 266 18.29 -7.08 -26.00
C ASN A 266 16.83 -6.87 -25.58
N ARG A 267 16.57 -6.43 -24.34
CA ARG A 267 15.21 -6.22 -23.82
C ARG A 267 14.96 -4.75 -23.49
N PRO A 268 13.78 -4.18 -23.80
CA PRO A 268 13.48 -2.81 -23.43
C PRO A 268 13.39 -2.65 -21.91
N TYR A 269 14.10 -1.67 -21.36
CA TYR A 269 14.07 -1.33 -19.93
C TYR A 269 12.68 -0.83 -19.50
N ALA A 270 12.20 -1.30 -18.35
CA ALA A 270 10.95 -0.86 -17.75
C ALA A 270 11.21 0.07 -16.55
N PHE A 271 11.83 -0.44 -15.48
CA PHE A 271 12.11 0.31 -14.25
C PHE A 271 13.11 -0.42 -13.34
N THR A 272 13.65 0.29 -12.36
CA THR A 272 14.48 -0.27 -11.27
C THR A 272 13.71 -0.30 -9.95
N ILE A 273 13.84 -1.39 -9.19
CA ILE A 273 13.40 -1.48 -7.80
C ILE A 273 14.52 -2.07 -6.95
N GLY A 274 15.00 -1.31 -5.98
CA GLY A 274 16.12 -1.71 -5.15
C GLY A 274 17.36 -1.93 -6.02
N ARG A 275 17.85 -3.17 -6.08
CA ARG A 275 19.02 -3.57 -6.87
C ARG A 275 18.67 -4.33 -8.15
N HIS A 276 17.40 -4.42 -8.51
CA HIS A 276 16.96 -5.08 -9.74
C HIS A 276 16.45 -4.10 -10.78
N ASP A 277 16.93 -4.28 -12.00
CA ASP A 277 16.35 -3.69 -13.21
C ASP A 277 15.37 -4.69 -13.81
N PHE A 278 14.21 -4.21 -14.24
CA PHE A 278 13.12 -4.98 -14.84
C PHE A 278 12.96 -4.57 -16.31
N TYR A 279 12.61 -5.54 -17.15
CA TYR A 279 12.54 -5.38 -18.60
C TYR A 279 11.32 -6.11 -19.18
N TYR A 280 10.80 -5.58 -20.28
CA TYR A 280 9.75 -6.19 -21.09
C TYR A 280 10.27 -7.40 -21.87
#